data_AF-A0ABD1HMJ0-F1
#
_entry.id   AF-A0ABD1HMJ0-F1
#
_cell.length_a   1.000
_cell.length_b   1.000
_cell.length_c   1.000
_cell.angle_alpha   90.00
_cell.angle_beta   90.00
_cell.angle_gamma   90.00
#
_symmetry.space_group_name_H-M   'P 1'
#
loop_
_entity.id
_entity.type
_entity.pdbx_description
1 polymer ?
#
loop_
_entity_poly.entity_id
_entity_poly.type
_entity_poly.pdbx_seq_one_letter_code
_entity_poly.pdbx_strand_id
1 'polypeptide(L)'
;MDVDSKPGMEETILVGDDLMMGPPSPVIPPEIASHVVEGVDLCDGILRNLFLCLQINDIEPFCQDEIALYKQCAEKRDKELRQRLQDSERKLGMSMPLNLANERSTQLEAEATQLERRLILASGVEGMEGFRQRWSLHGRLTDTKKRLEALKLGMESRKKDEPIAESSTKKRWFFW
;
A
#
# COMPACT_ATOMS: atom_id res chain seq x y z
N MET A 1 -7.86 -51.13 10.33
CA MET A 1 -7.03 -50.48 9.31
C MET A 1 -7.38 -49.02 9.35
N ASP A 2 -6.54 -48.24 10.03
CA ASP A 2 -6.66 -46.78 10.08
C ASP A 2 -6.11 -46.23 8.77
N VAL A 3 -7.03 -45.80 7.90
CA VAL A 3 -6.72 -45.15 6.64
C VAL A 3 -6.47 -43.68 6.97
N ASP A 4 -5.20 -43.28 6.99
CA ASP A 4 -4.74 -41.90 6.97
C ASP A 4 -5.48 -41.13 5.86
N SER A 5 -6.56 -40.44 6.24
CA SER A 5 -7.25 -39.49 5.39
C SER A 5 -6.41 -38.22 5.37
N LYS A 6 -5.43 -38.16 4.47
CA LYS A 6 -4.82 -36.88 4.10
C LYS A 6 -5.96 -35.94 3.71
N PRO A 7 -6.07 -34.73 4.29
CA PRO A 7 -7.03 -33.77 3.80
C PRO A 7 -6.69 -33.52 2.33
N GLY A 8 -7.62 -33.86 1.44
CA GLY A 8 -7.52 -33.48 0.04
C GLY A 8 -7.41 -31.98 -0.01
N MET A 9 -6.28 -31.47 -0.49
CA MET A 9 -6.16 -30.06 -0.84
C MET A 9 -7.09 -29.88 -2.04
N GLU A 10 -8.31 -29.40 -1.82
CA GLU A 10 -9.17 -28.98 -2.92
C GLU A 10 -8.36 -27.91 -3.69
N GLU A 11 -7.96 -28.24 -4.92
CA GLU A 11 -7.33 -27.32 -5.86
C GLU A 11 -8.30 -26.18 -6.12
N THR A 12 -8.20 -25.16 -5.28
CA THR A 12 -9.07 -23.99 -5.33
C THR A 12 -8.56 -23.17 -6.50
N ILE A 13 -9.32 -23.18 -7.60
CA ILE A 13 -9.02 -22.37 -8.78
C ILE A 13 -9.05 -20.91 -8.32
N LEU A 14 -7.90 -20.24 -8.37
CA LEU A 14 -7.77 -18.81 -8.13
C LEU A 14 -8.41 -18.06 -9.29
N VAL A 15 -9.50 -17.34 -9.01
CA VAL A 15 -10.18 -16.44 -9.92
C VAL A 15 -9.67 -15.02 -9.69
N GLY A 16 -9.88 -14.10 -10.64
CA GLY A 16 -9.54 -12.68 -10.47
C GLY A 16 -10.06 -12.03 -9.16
N ASP A 17 -11.14 -12.55 -8.59
CA ASP A 17 -11.67 -12.09 -7.29
C ASP A 17 -10.87 -12.62 -6.08
N ASP A 18 -10.14 -13.74 -6.21
CA ASP A 18 -9.22 -14.29 -5.19
C ASP A 18 -7.90 -13.49 -5.09
N LEU A 19 -7.67 -12.58 -6.03
CA LEU A 19 -6.65 -11.53 -5.94
C LEU A 19 -7.09 -10.39 -4.99
N MET A 20 -8.38 -10.32 -4.63
CA MET A 20 -8.92 -9.32 -3.69
C MET A 20 -9.01 -9.83 -2.24
N MET A 21 -8.19 -10.81 -1.86
CA MET A 21 -8.13 -11.38 -0.51
C MET A 21 -7.28 -10.56 0.47
N GLY A 22 -6.48 -9.61 -0.03
CA GLY A 22 -5.63 -8.71 0.75
C GLY A 22 -5.94 -7.24 0.45
N PRO A 23 -5.32 -6.28 1.16
CA PRO A 23 -5.48 -4.86 0.83
C PRO A 23 -4.98 -4.58 -0.59
N PRO A 24 -5.66 -3.70 -1.35
CA PRO A 24 -5.22 -3.30 -2.69
C PRO A 24 -3.81 -2.68 -2.64
N SER A 25 -3.09 -2.72 -3.76
CA SER A 25 -1.75 -2.14 -3.85
C SER A 25 -1.74 -0.67 -3.41
N PRO A 26 -0.75 -0.24 -2.62
CA PRO A 26 -0.73 1.10 -2.05
C PRO A 26 -0.56 2.15 -3.15
N VAL A 27 -1.27 3.27 -3.01
CA VAL A 27 -1.10 4.42 -3.90
C VAL A 27 0.15 5.19 -3.44
N ILE A 28 1.12 5.28 -4.34
CA ILE A 28 2.40 5.96 -4.06
C ILE A 28 2.25 7.44 -4.43
N PRO A 29 2.43 8.37 -3.48
CA PRO A 29 2.40 9.80 -3.76
C PRO A 29 3.57 10.20 -4.67
N PRO A 30 3.34 11.06 -5.67
CA PRO A 30 4.37 11.42 -6.63
C PRO A 30 5.57 12.12 -5.98
N GLU A 31 5.38 12.80 -4.85
CA GLU A 31 6.43 13.54 -4.15
C GLU A 31 7.51 12.64 -3.52
N ILE A 32 7.18 11.37 -3.26
CA ILE A 32 8.09 10.39 -2.65
C ILE A 32 8.28 9.13 -3.51
N ALA A 33 7.73 9.13 -4.73
CA ALA A 33 7.65 7.94 -5.57
C ALA A 33 9.03 7.39 -5.96
N SER A 34 9.98 8.26 -6.31
CA SER A 34 11.34 7.86 -6.70
C SER A 34 12.00 7.02 -5.61
N HIS A 35 11.98 7.49 -4.36
CA HIS A 35 12.62 6.81 -3.23
C HIS A 35 11.90 5.52 -2.81
N VAL A 36 10.57 5.52 -2.86
CA VAL A 36 9.76 4.39 -2.40
C VAL A 36 9.87 3.20 -3.36
N VAL A 37 9.92 3.47 -4.66
CA VAL A 37 9.91 2.43 -5.72
C VAL A 37 11.30 1.93 -6.08
N GLU A 38 12.36 2.72 -5.84
CA GLU A 38 13.71 2.37 -6.27
C GLU A 38 14.17 1.01 -5.72
N GLY A 39 14.56 0.11 -6.63
CA GLY A 39 15.06 -1.23 -6.29
C GLY A 39 13.99 -2.20 -5.77
N VAL A 40 12.71 -1.86 -5.83
CA VAL A 40 11.60 -2.79 -5.54
C VAL A 40 11.30 -3.61 -6.80
N ASP A 41 11.12 -4.93 -6.64
CA ASP A 41 10.59 -5.78 -7.70
C ASP A 41 9.10 -5.45 -7.93
N LEU A 42 8.79 -4.82 -9.06
CA LEU A 42 7.43 -4.40 -9.41
C LEU A 42 6.57 -5.55 -9.96
N CYS A 43 7.13 -6.75 -10.09
CA CYS A 43 6.50 -7.93 -10.67
C CYS A 43 6.25 -7.83 -12.17
N ASP A 44 6.88 -6.89 -12.89
CA ASP A 44 6.62 -6.61 -14.31
C ASP A 44 6.83 -7.85 -15.20
N GLY A 45 7.89 -8.61 -14.95
CA GLY A 45 8.17 -9.84 -15.69
C GLY A 45 7.12 -10.92 -15.46
N ILE A 46 6.72 -11.11 -14.20
CA ILE A 46 5.70 -12.10 -13.82
C ILE A 46 4.33 -11.68 -14.38
N LEU A 47 3.98 -10.39 -14.28
CA LEU A 47 2.75 -9.83 -14.81
C LEU A 47 2.68 -9.99 -16.33
N ARG A 48 3.78 -9.76 -17.04
CA ARG A 48 3.86 -9.99 -18.50
C ARG A 48 3.60 -11.46 -18.85
N ASN A 49 4.16 -12.40 -18.09
CA ASN A 49 3.93 -13.83 -18.30
C ASN A 49 2.47 -14.21 -18.06
N LEU A 50 1.85 -13.67 -17.00
CA LEU A 50 0.43 -13.85 -16.72
C LEU A 50 -0.44 -13.36 -17.88
N PHE A 51 -0.20 -12.15 -18.38
CA PHE A 51 -0.93 -11.62 -19.54
C PHE A 51 -0.73 -12.48 -20.80
N LEU A 52 0.49 -12.97 -21.03
CA LEU A 52 0.77 -13.87 -22.15
C LEU A 52 -0.01 -15.18 -22.01
N CYS A 53 -0.05 -15.78 -20.82
CA CYS A 53 -0.82 -17.00 -20.59
C CYS A 53 -2.32 -16.78 -20.84
N LEU A 54 -2.88 -15.70 -20.31
CA LEU A 54 -4.30 -15.34 -20.49
C LEU A 54 -4.62 -15.10 -21.97
N GLN A 55 -3.72 -14.47 -22.72
CA GLN A 55 -3.88 -14.25 -24.16
C GLN A 55 -3.87 -15.55 -24.98
N ILE A 56 -3.13 -16.58 -24.54
CA ILE A 56 -3.01 -17.86 -25.26
C ILE A 56 -4.19 -18.79 -24.92
N ASN A 57 -4.59 -18.83 -23.66
CA ASN A 57 -5.52 -19.84 -23.15
C ASN A 57 -6.96 -19.35 -22.96
N ASP A 58 -7.22 -18.05 -23.15
CA ASP A 58 -8.52 -17.34 -23.06
C ASP A 58 -9.33 -17.48 -21.74
N ILE A 59 -8.93 -18.36 -20.82
CA ILE A 59 -9.58 -18.57 -19.53
C ILE A 59 -8.57 -18.74 -18.38
N GLU A 60 -8.89 -18.14 -17.23
CA GLU A 60 -8.06 -18.13 -16.00
C GLU A 60 -7.64 -19.52 -15.45
N PRO A 61 -8.45 -20.60 -15.55
CA PRO A 61 -8.08 -21.90 -15.01
C PRO A 61 -6.81 -22.53 -15.60
N PHE A 62 -6.35 -22.11 -16.78
CA PHE A 62 -5.12 -22.62 -17.38
C PHE A 62 -3.86 -21.83 -16.97
N CYS A 63 -4.03 -20.69 -16.29
CA CYS A 63 -2.94 -19.78 -15.92
C CYS A 63 -2.73 -19.72 -14.41
N GLN A 64 -3.11 -20.77 -13.69
CA GLN A 64 -3.09 -20.81 -12.23
C GLN A 64 -1.69 -20.62 -11.64
N ASP A 65 -0.67 -21.15 -12.31
CA ASP A 65 0.72 -20.98 -11.88
C ASP A 65 1.18 -19.52 -12.01
N GLU A 66 0.89 -18.86 -13.14
CA GLU A 66 1.20 -17.44 -13.34
C GLU A 66 0.41 -16.56 -12.36
N ILE A 67 -0.86 -16.88 -12.10
CA ILE A 67 -1.71 -16.17 -11.12
C ILE A 67 -1.10 -16.31 -9.71
N ALA A 68 -0.71 -17.52 -9.31
CA ALA A 68 -0.10 -17.78 -8.01
C ALA A 68 1.24 -17.06 -7.84
N LEU A 69 2.09 -17.09 -8.87
CA LEU A 69 3.38 -16.38 -8.88
C LEU A 69 3.18 -14.86 -8.79
N TYR A 70 2.24 -14.31 -9.55
CA TYR A 70 1.93 -12.89 -9.51
C TYR A 70 1.42 -12.48 -8.14
N LYS A 71 0.49 -13.25 -7.56
CA LYS A 71 -0.06 -13.00 -6.22
C LYS A 71 1.04 -12.94 -5.17
N GLN A 72 1.93 -13.94 -5.13
CA GLN A 72 3.06 -13.97 -4.19
C GLN A 72 3.99 -12.76 -4.35
N CYS A 73 4.30 -12.39 -5.59
CA CYS A 73 5.13 -11.23 -5.86
C CYS A 73 4.44 -9.93 -5.41
N ALA A 74 3.17 -9.74 -5.79
CA ALA A 74 2.40 -8.55 -5.44
C ALA A 74 2.25 -8.40 -3.91
N GLU A 75 2.00 -9.48 -3.18
CA GLU A 75 1.94 -9.45 -1.71
C GLU A 75 3.28 -9.01 -1.09
N LYS A 76 4.40 -9.54 -1.58
CA LYS A 76 5.74 -9.16 -1.11
C LYS A 76 6.05 -7.70 -1.44
N ARG A 77 5.82 -7.29 -2.69
CA ARG A 77 6.00 -5.92 -3.19
C ARG A 77 5.19 -4.94 -2.37
N ASP A 78 3.90 -5.19 -2.20
CA ASP A 78 2.99 -4.25 -1.54
C ASP A 78 3.28 -4.14 -0.04
N LYS A 79 3.78 -5.21 0.59
CA LYS A 79 4.29 -5.16 1.97
C LYS A 79 5.52 -4.25 2.08
N GLU A 80 6.48 -4.41 1.17
CA GLU A 80 7.69 -3.58 1.13
C GLU A 80 7.36 -2.10 0.84
N LEU A 81 6.51 -1.83 -0.15
CA LEU A 81 6.08 -0.48 -0.48
C LEU A 81 5.39 0.22 0.70
N ARG A 82 4.49 -0.46 1.42
CA ARG A 82 3.82 0.12 2.60
C ARG A 82 4.81 0.45 3.72
N GLN A 83 5.83 -0.38 3.92
CA GLN A 83 6.88 -0.13 4.90
C GLN A 83 7.69 1.11 4.50
N ARG A 84 8.17 1.17 3.25
CA ARG A 84 8.95 2.29 2.72
C ARG A 84 8.16 3.61 2.75
N LEU A 85 6.86 3.57 2.43
CA LEU A 85 5.97 4.73 2.54
C LEU A 85 5.92 5.26 3.97
N GLN A 86 5.69 4.40 4.97
CA GLN A 86 5.66 4.81 6.37
C GLN A 86 7.00 5.34 6.85
N ASP A 87 8.10 4.69 6.47
CA ASP A 87 9.45 5.15 6.83
C ASP A 87 9.77 6.51 6.21
N SER A 88 9.36 6.73 4.95
CA SER A 88 9.50 8.02 4.29
C SER A 88 8.69 9.11 5.00
N GLU A 89 7.42 8.85 5.33
CA GLU A 89 6.58 9.81 6.07
C GLU A 89 7.16 10.13 7.44
N ARG A 90 7.66 9.13 8.15
CA ARG A 90 8.33 9.32 9.44
C ARG A 90 9.58 10.18 9.30
N LYS A 91 10.41 9.94 8.28
CA LYS A 91 11.60 10.76 7.98
C LYS A 91 11.23 12.20 7.64
N LEU A 92 10.16 12.41 6.87
CA LEU A 92 9.63 13.76 6.61
C LEU A 92 9.19 14.42 7.92
N GLY A 93 8.47 13.68 8.76
CA GLY A 93 8.08 14.11 10.11
C GLY A 93 9.27 14.50 10.99
N MET A 94 10.44 13.89 10.80
CA MET A 94 11.69 14.21 11.53
C MET A 94 12.55 15.33 10.91
N SER A 95 12.44 15.62 9.60
CA SER A 95 13.30 16.60 8.90
C SER A 95 12.60 17.85 8.31
N MET A 96 11.33 17.78 7.90
CA MET A 96 10.51 18.88 7.32
C MET A 96 10.27 20.05 8.30
N PRO A 97 10.27 21.38 8.02
CA PRO A 97 10.09 22.37 9.08
C PRO A 97 8.63 22.26 9.57
N LEU A 98 8.39 22.62 10.83
CA LEU A 98 7.12 22.27 11.49
C LEU A 98 5.88 22.81 10.76
N ASN A 99 5.98 23.98 10.12
CA ASN A 99 4.89 24.54 9.32
C ASN A 99 4.49 23.63 8.14
N LEU A 100 5.45 23.16 7.35
CA LEU A 100 5.19 22.27 6.22
C LEU A 100 4.74 20.88 6.69
N ALA A 101 5.29 20.40 7.81
CA ALA A 101 4.87 19.12 8.39
C ALA A 101 3.42 19.17 8.88
N ASN A 102 3.02 20.28 9.51
CA ASN A 102 1.63 20.53 9.89
C ASN A 102 0.72 20.63 8.65
N GLU A 103 1.13 21.35 7.61
CA GLU A 103 0.37 21.43 6.36
C GLU A 103 0.14 20.04 5.74
N ARG A 104 1.20 19.24 5.63
CA ARG A 104 1.11 17.85 5.16
C ARG A 104 0.19 17.00 6.04
N SER A 105 0.26 17.14 7.37
CA SER A 105 -0.66 16.47 8.29
C SER A 105 -2.11 16.84 8.01
N THR A 106 -2.41 18.12 7.81
CA THR A 106 -3.78 18.58 7.48
C THR A 106 -4.25 18.07 6.12
N GLN A 107 -3.36 17.96 5.13
CA GLN A 107 -3.67 17.38 3.82
C GLN A 107 -4.04 15.89 3.94
N LEU A 108 -3.24 15.11 4.69
CA LEU A 108 -3.51 13.69 4.93
C LEU A 108 -4.79 13.47 5.74
N GLU A 109 -5.08 14.34 6.72
CA GLU A 109 -6.35 14.30 7.48
C GLU A 109 -7.57 14.60 6.59
N ALA A 110 -7.44 15.61 5.71
CA ALA A 110 -8.49 15.95 4.75
C ALA A 110 -8.72 14.80 3.74
N GLU A 111 -7.66 14.16 3.24
CA GLU A 111 -7.77 12.99 2.35
C GLU A 111 -8.43 11.81 3.08
N ALA A 112 -8.01 11.50 4.32
CA ALA A 112 -8.62 10.43 5.10
C ALA A 112 -10.13 10.67 5.33
N THR A 113 -10.51 11.91 5.68
CA THR A 113 -11.91 12.31 5.86
C THR A 113 -12.70 12.18 4.55
N GLN A 114 -12.10 12.55 3.41
CA GLN A 114 -12.73 12.40 2.11
C GLN A 114 -12.95 10.92 1.75
N LEU A 115 -11.96 10.06 2.02
CA LEU A 115 -12.04 8.62 1.78
C LEU A 115 -13.10 7.96 2.66
N GLU A 116 -13.22 8.35 3.93
CA GLU A 116 -14.29 7.89 4.83
C GLU A 116 -15.68 8.23 4.30
N ARG A 117 -15.88 9.48 3.84
CA ARG A 117 -17.15 9.90 3.22
C ARG A 117 -17.47 9.08 1.98
N ARG A 118 -16.48 8.82 1.12
CA ARG A 118 -16.65 7.98 -0.07
C ARG A 118 -16.98 6.54 0.28
N LEU A 119 -16.36 6.00 1.34
CA LEU A 119 -16.61 4.64 1.81
C LEU A 119 -18.05 4.49 2.32
N ILE A 120 -18.57 5.49 3.03
CA ILE A 120 -19.98 5.55 3.45
C ILE A 120 -20.91 5.53 2.23
N LEU A 121 -20.63 6.35 1.21
CA LEU A 121 -21.45 6.35 -0.01
C LEU A 121 -21.40 5.02 -0.76
N ALA A 122 -20.22 4.37 -0.81
CA ALA A 122 -20.04 3.07 -1.45
C ALA A 122 -20.70 1.89 -0.70
N SER A 123 -21.14 2.09 0.55
CA SER A 123 -21.88 1.08 1.32
C SER A 123 -23.27 0.77 0.75
N GLY A 124 -23.87 1.72 0.02
CA GLY A 124 -25.15 1.52 -0.65
C GLY A 124 -25.06 0.89 -2.04
N VAL A 125 -23.85 0.59 -2.53
CA VAL A 125 -23.66 -0.04 -3.85
C VAL A 125 -23.58 -1.56 -3.66
N GLU A 126 -24.51 -2.28 -4.28
CA GLU A 126 -24.58 -3.74 -4.19
C GLU A 126 -23.73 -4.43 -5.26
N GLY A 127 -23.55 -5.76 -5.12
CA GLY A 127 -22.83 -6.58 -6.07
C GLY A 127 -21.31 -6.40 -6.09
N MET A 128 -20.69 -6.95 -7.13
CA MET A 128 -19.22 -7.00 -7.29
C MET A 128 -18.59 -5.63 -7.47
N GLU A 129 -19.27 -4.70 -8.14
CA GLU A 129 -18.80 -3.32 -8.31
C GLU A 129 -18.73 -2.59 -6.97
N GLY A 130 -19.77 -2.72 -6.15
CA GLY A 130 -19.78 -2.16 -4.79
C GLY A 130 -18.69 -2.76 -3.90
N PHE A 131 -18.46 -4.08 -4.00
CA PHE A 131 -17.35 -4.73 -3.29
C PHE A 131 -16.00 -4.15 -3.71
N ARG A 132 -15.70 -4.10 -5.02
CA ARG A 132 -14.44 -3.56 -5.56
C ARG A 132 -14.21 -2.11 -5.14
N GLN A 133 -15.26 -1.30 -5.17
CA GLN A 133 -15.19 0.10 -4.74
C GLN A 133 -14.86 0.22 -3.25
N ARG A 134 -15.56 -0.52 -2.38
CA ARG A 134 -15.28 -0.52 -0.94
C ARG A 134 -13.89 -1.05 -0.61
N TRP A 135 -13.48 -2.13 -1.27
CA TRP A 135 -12.15 -2.73 -1.11
C TRP A 135 -11.04 -1.73 -1.45
N SER A 136 -11.15 -1.06 -2.61
CA SER A 136 -10.22 0.00 -3.03
C SER A 136 -10.17 1.16 -2.03
N LEU A 137 -11.34 1.67 -1.63
CA LEU A 137 -11.44 2.80 -0.69
C LEU A 137 -10.90 2.46 0.70
N HIS A 138 -11.19 1.26 1.20
CA HIS A 138 -10.72 0.81 2.50
C HIS A 138 -9.19 0.68 2.54
N GLY A 139 -8.58 0.12 1.49
CA GLY A 139 -7.12 0.06 1.38
C GLY A 139 -6.48 1.44 1.39
N ARG A 140 -6.96 2.34 0.53
CA ARG A 140 -6.47 3.73 0.47
C ARG A 140 -6.63 4.46 1.80
N LEU A 141 -7.76 4.29 2.47
CA LEU A 141 -8.02 4.91 3.77
C LEU A 141 -7.03 4.39 4.82
N THR A 142 -6.81 3.08 4.86
CA THR A 142 -5.87 2.43 5.78
C THR A 142 -4.44 2.93 5.55
N ASP A 143 -3.99 2.97 4.30
CA ASP A 143 -2.65 3.44 3.95
C ASP A 143 -2.47 4.93 4.28
N THR A 144 -3.49 5.76 4.02
CA THR A 144 -3.48 7.20 4.36
C THR A 144 -3.39 7.44 5.86
N LYS A 145 -4.15 6.69 6.66
CA LYS A 145 -4.09 6.76 8.13
C LYS A 145 -2.71 6.35 8.67
N LYS A 146 -2.14 5.25 8.18
CA LYS A 146 -0.78 4.81 8.58
C LYS A 146 0.29 5.83 8.21
N ARG A 147 0.17 6.45 7.03
CA ARG A 147 1.07 7.54 6.61
C ARG A 147 0.98 8.76 7.54
N LEU A 148 -0.24 9.16 7.92
CA LEU A 148 -0.48 10.24 8.88
C LEU A 148 0.12 9.91 10.26
N GLU A 149 -0.09 8.70 10.77
CA GLU A 149 0.48 8.22 12.03
C GLU A 149 2.01 8.26 12.00
N ALA A 150 2.63 7.76 10.93
CA ALA A 150 4.07 7.77 10.77
C ALA A 150 4.64 9.19 10.72
N LEU A 151 3.98 10.11 10.01
CA LEU A 151 4.35 11.53 9.98
C LEU A 151 4.31 12.16 11.38
N LYS A 152 3.19 11.97 12.10
CA LYS A 152 3.01 12.49 13.47
C LYS A 152 4.06 11.94 14.44
N LEU A 153 4.35 10.64 14.36
CA LEU A 153 5.41 10.00 15.15
C LEU A 153 6.78 10.63 14.87
N GLY A 154 7.09 10.94 13.60
CA GLY A 154 8.31 11.64 13.23
C GLY A 154 8.38 13.06 13.82
N MET A 155 7.26 13.79 13.80
CA MET A 155 7.16 15.15 14.38
C MET A 155 7.32 15.15 15.89
N GLU A 156 6.74 14.17 16.59
CA GLU A 156 6.87 14.00 18.04
C GLU A 156 8.27 13.61 18.47
N SER A 157 8.96 12.79 17.67
CA SER A 157 10.34 12.36 17.96
C SER A 157 11.29 13.56 18.06
N ARG A 158 11.08 14.63 17.25
CA ARG A 158 11.86 15.87 17.38
C ARG A 158 11.71 16.57 18.71
N LYS A 159 10.48 16.59 19.25
CA LYS A 159 10.17 17.35 20.48
C LYS A 159 10.87 16.77 21.70
N LYS A 160 11.33 15.51 21.63
CA LYS A 160 12.06 14.84 22.70
C LYS A 160 13.58 15.09 22.64
N ASP A 161 14.11 15.50 21.49
CA ASP A 161 15.54 15.67 21.25
C ASP A 161 16.03 17.13 21.32
N GLU A 162 15.18 18.10 21.68
CA GLU A 162 15.61 19.47 21.94
C GLU A 162 16.03 19.69 23.41
N PRO A 163 17.32 19.88 23.72
CA PRO A 163 17.73 20.85 24.71
C PRO A 163 17.71 22.25 24.07
N ILE A 164 17.32 23.26 24.84
CA ILE A 164 17.36 24.68 24.46
C ILE A 164 18.78 25.02 23.96
N ALA A 165 18.96 25.16 22.65
CA ALA A 165 20.16 25.74 22.08
C ALA A 165 19.84 26.33 20.70
N GLU A 166 19.73 27.66 20.66
CA GLU A 166 19.85 28.45 19.44
C GLU A 166 21.11 28.01 18.67
N SER A 167 20.95 27.44 17.48
CA SER A 167 22.03 27.49 16.50
C SER A 167 21.48 27.51 15.09
N SER A 168 21.64 28.69 14.49
CA SER A 168 21.53 28.95 13.07
C SER A 168 22.43 28.01 12.28
N THR A 169 21.87 26.99 11.63
CA THR A 169 22.44 26.47 10.39
C THR A 169 21.32 26.06 9.45
N LYS A 170 21.23 26.79 8.34
CA LYS A 170 20.47 26.41 7.14
C LYS A 170 21.01 25.06 6.65
N LYS A 171 20.51 23.95 7.20
CA LYS A 171 20.72 22.64 6.61
C LYS A 171 19.90 22.62 5.33
N ARG A 172 20.63 22.78 4.23
CA ARG A 172 20.18 22.73 2.85
C ARG A 172 19.42 21.42 2.66
N TRP A 173 18.14 21.56 2.34
CA TRP A 173 17.23 20.48 2.03
C TRP A 173 17.63 19.86 0.71
N PHE A 174 18.42 18.81 0.79
CA PHE A 174 18.60 17.91 -0.33
C PHE A 174 17.51 16.86 -0.24
N PHE A 175 16.68 16.81 -1.28
CA PHE A 175 15.84 15.65 -1.57
C PHE A 175 16.80 14.47 -1.77
N TRP A 176 16.58 13.42 -0.97
CA TRP A 176 17.26 12.14 -1.02
C TRP A 176 16.39 11.17 -1.81
#